data_AF-A0A0A1VMU1-F1
#
_entry.id   AF-A0A0A1VMU1-F1
#
_cell.length_a   1.000
_cell.length_b   1.000
_cell.length_c   1.000
_cell.angle_alpha   90.00
_cell.angle_beta   90.00
_cell.angle_gamma   90.00
#
_symmetry.space_group_name_H-M   'P 1'
#
loop_
_entity.id
_entity.type
_entity.pdbx_description
1 polymer ?
#
loop_
_entity_poly.entity_id
_entity_poly.type
_entity_poly.pdbx_seq_one_letter_code
_entity_poly.pdbx_strand_id
1 'polypeptide(L)'
;MKLFSFPAAALEKAIHKRMLTLPAPHREWFAERWQQKPYKKAFVENKAMPLVTLIAKGKTWDDATFAEGLQEWDVTFYEAEAEVLRPLVQGDGLIQLMQKSLPAERAQALLDRLDARRPVAASAATD
;
A
#
# COMPACT_ATOMS: atom_id res chain seq x y z
N MET A 1 -22.29 -4.31 1.43
CA MET A 1 -21.66 -3.55 0.33
C MET A 1 -20.76 -4.47 -0.48
N LYS A 2 -20.83 -4.48 -1.82
CA LYS A 2 -19.88 -5.26 -2.65
C LYS A 2 -18.49 -4.65 -2.44
N LEU A 3 -17.61 -5.38 -1.75
CA LEU A 3 -16.18 -5.08 -1.72
C LEU A 3 -15.71 -5.09 -3.18
N PHE A 4 -14.96 -4.08 -3.57
CA PHE A 4 -14.36 -4.03 -4.90
C PHE A 4 -13.50 -5.29 -5.03
N SER A 5 -13.89 -6.23 -5.88
CA SER A 5 -13.20 -7.52 -6.00
C SER A 5 -12.09 -7.36 -7.04
N PHE A 6 -11.00 -6.73 -6.62
CA PHE A 6 -9.79 -6.72 -7.43
C PHE A 6 -9.20 -8.15 -7.45
N PRO A 7 -8.82 -8.70 -8.61
CA PRO A 7 -8.28 -10.05 -8.66
C PRO A 7 -6.99 -10.14 -7.83
N ALA A 8 -7.01 -10.89 -6.73
CA ALA A 8 -5.85 -11.05 -5.84
C ALA A 8 -4.61 -11.52 -6.59
N ALA A 9 -4.77 -12.44 -7.56
CA ALA A 9 -3.68 -12.90 -8.41
C ALA A 9 -3.06 -11.79 -9.28
N ALA A 10 -3.86 -10.84 -9.77
CA ALA A 10 -3.35 -9.70 -10.53
C ALA A 10 -2.58 -8.73 -9.63
N LEU A 11 -3.08 -8.52 -8.41
CA LEU A 11 -2.41 -7.71 -7.38
C LEU A 11 -1.08 -8.32 -6.96
N GLU A 12 -1.06 -9.62 -6.66
CA GLU A 12 0.15 -10.36 -6.33
C GLU A 12 1.20 -10.27 -7.44
N LYS A 13 0.78 -10.43 -8.71
CA LYS A 13 1.68 -10.32 -9.86
C LYS A 13 2.23 -8.91 -10.01
N ALA A 14 1.42 -7.88 -9.75
CA ALA A 14 1.87 -6.49 -9.79
C ALA A 14 2.89 -6.19 -8.69
N ILE A 15 2.59 -6.60 -7.45
CA ILE A 15 3.50 -6.48 -6.29
C ILE A 15 4.82 -7.20 -6.60
N HIS A 16 4.76 -8.42 -7.11
CA HIS A 16 5.95 -9.18 -7.46
C HIS A 16 6.81 -8.48 -8.53
N LYS A 17 6.19 -7.93 -9.58
CA LYS A 17 6.92 -7.15 -10.59
C LYS A 17 7.58 -5.90 -10.00
N ARG A 18 6.90 -5.20 -9.09
CA ARG A 18 7.42 -3.97 -8.45
C ARG A 18 8.55 -4.25 -7.47
N MET A 19 8.45 -5.35 -6.72
CA MET A 19 9.55 -5.83 -5.88
C MET A 19 10.85 -5.98 -6.69
N LEU A 20 10.78 -6.48 -7.92
CA LEU A 20 11.97 -6.67 -8.76
C LEU A 20 12.66 -5.35 -9.18
N THR A 21 11.92 -4.24 -9.20
CA THR A 21 12.42 -2.91 -9.55
C THR A 21 12.96 -2.13 -8.36
N LEU A 22 12.86 -2.67 -7.14
CA LEU A 22 13.36 -2.01 -5.94
C LEU A 22 14.90 -2.02 -5.85
N PRO A 23 15.51 -1.02 -5.20
CA PRO A 23 16.94 -1.01 -4.91
C PRO A 23 17.32 -2.09 -3.88
N ALA A 24 18.61 -2.44 -3.86
CA ALA A 24 19.11 -3.66 -3.25
C ALA A 24 18.83 -3.89 -1.74
N PRO A 25 18.69 -2.90 -0.84
CA PRO A 25 18.27 -3.26 0.53
C PRO A 25 16.78 -3.61 0.60
N HIS A 26 15.92 -2.89 -0.11
CA HIS A 26 14.47 -3.10 -0.04
C HIS A 26 14.02 -4.33 -0.81
N ARG A 27 14.61 -4.59 -1.98
CA ARG A 27 14.28 -5.76 -2.80
C ARG A 27 14.57 -7.06 -2.07
N GLU A 28 15.75 -7.17 -1.46
CA GLU A 28 16.19 -8.39 -0.79
C GLU A 28 15.34 -8.70 0.43
N TRP A 29 15.14 -7.70 1.29
CA TRP A 29 14.29 -7.81 2.49
C TRP A 29 12.86 -8.22 2.15
N PHE A 30 12.28 -7.60 1.11
CA PHE A 30 10.91 -7.88 0.69
C PHE A 30 10.82 -9.24 0.00
N ALA A 31 11.78 -9.61 -0.85
CA ALA A 31 11.78 -10.88 -1.57
C ALA A 31 11.84 -12.09 -0.63
N GLU A 32 12.67 -12.04 0.41
CA GLU A 32 12.76 -13.08 1.44
C GLU A 32 11.40 -13.33 2.11
N ARG A 33 10.71 -12.24 2.49
CA ARG A 33 9.39 -12.31 3.14
C ARG A 33 8.28 -12.65 2.16
N TRP A 34 8.36 -12.17 0.93
CA TRP A 34 7.37 -12.44 -0.12
C TRP A 34 7.29 -13.92 -0.51
N GLN A 35 8.37 -14.68 -0.34
CA GLN A 35 8.38 -16.13 -0.50
C GLN A 35 7.63 -16.88 0.61
N GLN A 36 7.47 -16.26 1.79
CA GLN A 36 6.76 -16.86 2.91
C GLN A 36 5.25 -16.73 2.69
N LYS A 37 4.56 -17.86 2.46
CA LYS A 37 3.09 -17.90 2.23
C LYS A 37 2.29 -17.10 3.27
N PRO A 38 2.55 -17.21 4.60
CA PRO A 38 1.80 -16.45 5.60
C PRO A 38 1.98 -14.94 5.45
N TYR A 39 3.22 -14.49 5.22
CA TYR A 39 3.54 -13.07 5.03
C TYR A 39 2.89 -12.53 3.75
N LYS A 40 3.06 -13.22 2.62
CA LYS A 40 2.47 -12.83 1.33
C LYS A 40 0.95 -12.66 1.45
N LYS A 41 0.28 -13.63 2.07
CA LYS A 41 -1.18 -13.57 2.29
C LYS A 41 -1.56 -12.36 3.14
N ALA A 42 -0.94 -12.19 4.31
CA ALA A 42 -1.23 -11.08 5.21
C ALA A 42 -0.93 -9.71 4.57
N PHE A 43 0.15 -9.61 3.78
CA PHE A 43 0.49 -8.40 3.05
C PHE A 43 -0.58 -8.05 2.00
N VAL A 44 -1.02 -9.04 1.21
CA VAL A 44 -2.05 -8.80 0.20
C VAL A 44 -3.38 -8.44 0.86
N GLU A 45 -3.83 -9.18 1.86
CA GLU A 45 -5.14 -9.01 2.49
C GLU A 45 -5.25 -7.76 3.35
N ASN A 46 -4.23 -7.45 4.16
CA ASN A 46 -4.29 -6.37 5.15
C ASN A 46 -3.66 -5.07 4.67
N LYS A 47 -2.74 -5.11 3.70
CA LYS A 47 -1.99 -3.92 3.24
C LYS A 47 -2.35 -3.54 1.81
N ALA A 48 -2.13 -4.43 0.85
CA ALA A 48 -2.29 -4.07 -0.56
C ALA A 48 -3.76 -3.98 -1.01
N MET A 49 -4.62 -4.90 -0.59
CA MET A 49 -6.03 -4.91 -1.00
C MET A 49 -6.83 -3.72 -0.44
N PRO A 50 -6.65 -3.31 0.83
CA PRO A 50 -7.29 -2.10 1.34
C PRO A 50 -6.77 -0.85 0.62
N LEU A 51 -5.47 -0.74 0.33
CA LEU A 51 -4.93 0.36 -0.48
C LEU A 51 -5.61 0.46 -1.85
N VAL A 52 -5.71 -0.67 -2.56
CA VAL A 52 -6.40 -0.74 -3.86
C VAL A 52 -7.86 -0.33 -3.72
N THR A 53 -8.52 -0.71 -2.62
CA THR A 53 -9.91 -0.33 -2.35
C THR A 53 -10.06 1.16 -2.10
N LEU A 54 -9.16 1.76 -1.32
CA LEU A 54 -9.12 3.21 -1.06
C LEU A 54 -8.88 3.99 -2.36
N ILE A 55 -7.98 3.51 -3.23
CA ILE A 55 -7.77 4.12 -4.56
C ILE A 55 -9.00 3.95 -5.45
N ALA A 56 -9.60 2.75 -5.47
CA ALA A 56 -10.75 2.42 -6.32
C ALA A 56 -12.01 3.21 -5.97
N LYS A 57 -12.31 3.28 -4.67
CA LYS A 57 -13.55 3.84 -4.12
C LYS A 57 -13.39 5.27 -3.64
N GLY A 58 -12.18 5.67 -3.27
CA GLY A 58 -11.82 7.04 -2.93
C GLY A 58 -11.95 8.03 -4.09
N LYS A 59 -12.41 7.61 -5.28
CA LYS A 59 -12.91 8.53 -6.32
C LYS A 59 -14.40 8.87 -6.18
N THR A 60 -15.18 8.00 -5.55
CA THR A 60 -16.64 8.12 -5.42
C THR A 60 -17.09 8.47 -4.01
N TRP A 61 -16.25 8.24 -3.01
CA TRP A 61 -16.54 8.56 -1.62
C TRP A 61 -16.49 10.06 -1.37
N ASP A 62 -17.28 10.54 -0.41
CA ASP A 62 -17.07 11.86 0.19
C ASP A 62 -15.82 11.85 1.09
N ASP A 63 -15.42 13.04 1.54
CA ASP A 63 -14.20 13.19 2.34
C ASP A 63 -14.29 12.49 3.69
N ALA A 64 -15.49 12.47 4.31
CA ALA A 64 -15.71 11.82 5.60
C ALA A 64 -15.54 10.30 5.50
N THR A 65 -16.14 9.66 4.50
CA THR A 65 -16.03 8.22 4.25
C THR A 65 -14.59 7.84 3.88
N PHE A 66 -13.89 8.69 3.13
CA PHE A 66 -12.49 8.44 2.80
C PHE A 66 -11.59 8.53 4.04
N ALA A 67 -11.80 9.54 4.89
CA ALA A 67 -11.06 9.68 6.14
C ALA A 67 -11.30 8.50 7.10
N GLU A 68 -12.55 8.04 7.21
CA GLU A 68 -12.90 6.84 7.99
C GLU A 68 -12.20 5.60 7.44
N GLY A 69 -12.26 5.36 6.12
CA GLY A 69 -11.55 4.23 5.50
C GLY A 69 -10.02 4.30 5.68
N LEU A 70 -9.44 5.50 5.71
CA LEU A 70 -8.02 5.70 5.98
C LEU A 70 -7.67 5.42 7.45
N GLN A 71 -8.57 5.75 8.38
CA GLN A 71 -8.44 5.44 9.81
C GLN A 71 -8.61 3.94 10.08
N GLU A 72 -9.59 3.29 9.46
CA GLU A 72 -9.79 1.83 9.54
C GLU A 72 -8.59 1.06 8.99
N TRP A 73 -7.93 1.62 7.97
CA TRP A 73 -6.66 1.10 7.45
C TRP A 73 -5.50 1.47 8.41
N ASP A 74 -5.57 0.92 9.62
CA ASP A 74 -4.57 1.09 10.70
C ASP A 74 -3.48 0.03 10.68
N VAL A 75 -2.71 0.05 9.59
CA VAL A 75 -1.56 -0.83 9.41
C VAL A 75 -0.25 -0.04 9.36
N THR A 76 0.83 -0.68 9.77
CA THR A 76 2.18 -0.12 9.74
C THR A 76 3.00 -0.75 8.63
N PHE A 77 3.85 0.07 8.01
CA PHE A 77 4.70 -0.34 6.89
C PHE A 77 6.17 -0.36 7.29
N TYR A 78 6.85 -1.42 6.88
CA TYR A 78 8.30 -1.35 6.72
C TYR A 78 8.63 -0.50 5.50
N GLU A 79 9.81 0.10 5.48
CA GLU A 79 10.25 0.96 4.37
C GLU A 79 10.15 0.25 3.02
N ALA A 80 10.64 -1.00 2.95
CA ALA A 80 10.55 -1.81 1.74
C ALA A 80 9.10 -2.08 1.29
N GLU A 81 8.16 -2.22 2.22
CA GLU A 81 6.74 -2.40 1.90
C GLU A 81 6.12 -1.13 1.33
N ALA A 82 6.43 0.02 1.93
CA ALA A 82 6.00 1.32 1.43
C ALA A 82 6.54 1.56 0.01
N GLU A 83 7.82 1.26 -0.24
CA GLU A 83 8.44 1.40 -1.57
C GLU A 83 7.76 0.52 -2.64
N VAL A 84 7.28 -0.68 -2.29
CA VAL A 84 6.53 -1.51 -3.25
C VAL A 84 5.14 -0.92 -3.55
N LEU A 85 4.51 -0.28 -2.58
CA LEU A 85 3.13 0.23 -2.69
C LEU A 85 3.04 1.67 -3.22
N ARG A 86 4.05 2.51 -3.01
CA ARG A 86 4.08 3.92 -3.47
C ARG A 86 3.78 4.07 -4.97
N PRO A 87 4.37 3.27 -5.89
CA PRO A 87 4.06 3.35 -7.31
C PRO A 87 2.58 3.05 -7.63
N LEU A 88 1.90 2.25 -6.80
CA LEU A 88 0.47 1.97 -6.94
C LEU A 88 -0.39 3.21 -6.65
N VAL A 89 0.06 4.10 -5.76
CA VAL A 89 -0.62 5.37 -5.45
C VAL A 89 -0.28 6.45 -6.46
N GLN A 90 0.95 6.44 -7.02
CA GLN A 90 1.42 7.42 -7.99
C GLN A 90 1.01 7.13 -9.44
N GLY A 91 0.41 5.96 -9.71
CA GLY A 91 -0.18 5.66 -11.02
C GLY A 91 0.72 4.94 -11.98
N ASP A 92 1.82 4.42 -11.46
CA ASP A 92 2.75 3.66 -12.25
C ASP A 92 2.28 2.19 -12.33
N GLY A 93 1.88 1.75 -13.53
CA GLY A 93 1.49 0.37 -13.84
C GLY A 93 0.00 0.08 -13.66
N LEU A 94 -0.35 -1.11 -13.13
CA LEU A 94 -1.71 -1.71 -13.13
C LEU A 94 -2.87 -0.78 -12.69
N ILE A 95 -2.58 0.26 -11.89
CA ILE A 95 -3.52 1.24 -11.36
C ILE A 95 -3.70 2.48 -12.28
N GLN A 96 -2.92 2.63 -13.34
CA GLN A 96 -3.05 3.70 -14.33
C GLN A 96 -4.46 3.74 -14.98
N LEU A 97 -5.20 2.62 -14.96
CA LEU A 97 -6.61 2.55 -15.38
C LEU A 97 -7.62 3.01 -14.31
N MET A 98 -7.25 2.97 -13.03
CA MET A 98 -8.09 3.36 -11.89
C MET A 98 -7.86 4.82 -11.45
N GLN A 99 -6.71 5.39 -11.81
CA GLN A 99 -6.26 6.69 -11.34
C GLN A 99 -6.67 7.90 -12.18
N LYS A 100 -7.39 7.72 -13.28
CA LYS A 100 -7.93 8.86 -14.05
C LYS A 100 -8.92 9.75 -13.26
N SER A 101 -9.07 9.57 -11.95
CA SER A 101 -10.07 10.25 -11.12
C SER A 101 -9.80 10.30 -9.62
N LEU A 102 -8.60 9.95 -9.11
CA LEU A 102 -8.33 10.12 -7.66
C LEU A 102 -7.86 11.57 -7.41
N PRO A 103 -8.50 12.35 -6.52
CA PRO A 103 -8.04 13.69 -6.15
C PRO A 103 -6.60 13.66 -5.62
N ALA A 104 -5.81 14.69 -5.96
CA ALA A 104 -4.40 14.76 -5.59
C ALA A 104 -4.21 14.77 -4.06
N GLU A 105 -5.12 15.40 -3.33
CA GLU A 105 -5.13 15.47 -1.87
C GLU A 105 -5.29 14.07 -1.25
N ARG A 106 -6.12 13.21 -1.86
CA ARG A 106 -6.33 11.84 -1.40
C ARG A 106 -5.16 10.93 -1.75
N ALA A 107 -4.56 11.13 -2.92
CA ALA A 107 -3.32 10.44 -3.28
C ALA A 107 -2.20 10.80 -2.29
N GLN A 108 -2.07 12.09 -1.94
CA GLN A 108 -1.09 12.53 -0.94
C GLN A 108 -1.38 11.94 0.44
N ALA A 109 -2.63 11.92 0.90
CA ALA A 109 -3.00 11.30 2.17
C ALA A 109 -2.65 9.80 2.24
N LEU A 110 -2.75 9.08 1.12
CA LEU A 110 -2.31 7.68 1.03
C LEU A 110 -0.79 7.54 1.08
N LEU A 111 -0.05 8.43 0.42
CA LEU A 111 1.41 8.47 0.50
C LEU A 111 1.87 8.80 1.92
N ASP A 112 1.26 9.81 2.54
CA ASP A 112 1.53 10.19 3.93
C ASP A 112 1.22 9.02 4.88
N ARG A 113 0.19 8.20 4.60
CA ARG A 113 -0.12 7.00 5.38
C ARG A 113 0.91 5.89 5.23
N LEU A 114 1.47 5.71 4.02
CA LEU A 114 2.58 4.77 3.79
C LEU A 114 3.85 5.23 4.51
N ASP A 115 4.07 6.54 4.59
CA ASP A 115 5.23 7.17 5.22
C ASP A 115 5.05 7.39 6.73
N ALA A 116 3.81 7.35 7.22
CA ALA A 116 3.46 7.41 8.63
C ALA A 116 3.99 6.16 9.33
N ARG A 117 5.27 6.21 9.69
CA ARG A 117 5.86 5.31 10.67
C ARG A 117 5.00 5.44 11.92
N ARG A 118 4.63 4.30 12.52
CA ARG A 118 4.35 4.28 13.96
C ARG A 118 5.45 5.14 14.59
N PRO A 119 5.14 6.19 15.37
CA PRO A 119 6.18 6.89 16.09
C PRO A 119 6.95 5.80 16.81
N VAL A 120 8.19 5.58 16.39
CA VAL A 120 9.13 4.78 17.15
C VAL A 120 9.13 5.53 18.46
N ALA A 121 8.46 4.99 19.47
CA ALA A 121 8.70 5.42 20.83
C ALA A 121 10.22 5.40 20.94
N ALA A 122 10.79 6.60 21.07
CA ALA A 122 12.20 6.86 21.00
C ALA A 122 12.87 6.02 22.10
N SER A 123 13.30 4.83 21.71
CA SER A 123 13.97 3.87 22.57
C SER A 123 15.05 3.24 21.72
N ALA A 124 16.16 3.96 21.57
CA ALA A 124 17.36 3.67 22.35
C ALA A 124 18.63 4.13 21.63
N ALA A 125 19.44 4.87 22.40
CA ALA A 125 20.90 4.81 22.43
C ALA A 125 21.70 5.41 21.26
N THR A 126 22.33 6.55 21.57
CA THR A 126 23.78 6.79 21.36
C THR A 126 24.12 8.01 22.22
N ASP A 127 24.48 7.77 23.48
CA ASP A 127 25.86 7.73 24.05
C ASP A 127 26.24 9.10 24.65
#